data_AF-X0XFW9-F1
#
_entry.id   AF-X0XFW9-F1
#
_cell.length_a   1.000
_cell.length_b   1.000
_cell.length_c   1.000
_cell.angle_alpha   90.00
_cell.angle_beta   90.00
_cell.angle_gamma   90.00
#
_symmetry.space_group_name_H-M   'P 1'
#
loop_
_entity.id
_entity.type
_entity.pdbx_description
1 polymer ?
#
loop_
_entity_poly.entity_id
_entity_poly.type
_entity_poly.pdbx_seq_one_letter_code
_entity_poly.pdbx_strand_id
1 'polypeptide(L)' 'MENGVKVQRSKVLESEEMGTYKRINVQVLFEGSITAFNEIVFALKSHQKYFFIPEIEIRVTNRRNPTTIRTTI' A
#
# COMPACT_ATOMS: atom_id res chain seq x y z
N MET A 1 -12.60 -10.28 8.69
CA MET A 1 -12.36 -10.85 7.34
C MET A 1 -10.90 -10.60 7.03
N GLU A 2 -10.11 -11.64 6.82
CA GLU A 2 -8.77 -11.48 6.23
C GLU A 2 -8.98 -11.10 4.77
N ASN A 3 -8.65 -9.87 4.37
CA ASN A 3 -8.95 -9.31 3.05
C ASN A 3 -8.16 -9.97 1.90
N GLY A 4 -7.72 -11.23 2.01
CA GLY A 4 -6.95 -11.92 0.97
C GLY A 4 -5.60 -11.28 0.61
N VAL A 5 -5.17 -10.25 1.35
CA VAL A 5 -3.89 -9.57 1.20
C VAL A 5 -3.03 -9.86 2.42
N LYS A 6 -1.81 -10.33 2.15
CA LYS A 6 -0.78 -10.48 3.18
C LYS A 6 0.10 -9.24 3.17
N VAL A 7 0.14 -8.52 4.30
CA VAL A 7 1.18 -7.51 4.52
C VAL A 7 2.49 -8.25 4.72
N GLN A 8 3.39 -8.12 3.75
CA GLN A 8 4.71 -8.77 3.79
C GLN A 8 5.68 -7.96 4.64
N ARG A 9 5.63 -6.63 4.51
CA ARG A 9 6.53 -5.73 5.21
C ARG A 9 5.92 -4.34 5.35
N SER A 10 6.15 -3.70 6.48
CA SER A 10 5.91 -2.27 6.67
C SER A 10 7.18 -1.62 7.19
N LYS A 11 7.56 -0.47 6.63
CA LYS A 11 8.70 0.32 7.08
C LYS A 11 8.28 1.77 7.21
N VAL A 12 8.48 2.35 8.39
CA VAL A 12 8.43 3.80 8.55
C VAL A 12 9.75 4.36 8.03
N LEU A 13 9.66 5.27 7.06
CA LEU A 13 10.79 5.97 6.48
C LEU A 13 11.09 7.24 7.30
N GLU A 14 12.16 7.93 6.93
CA GLU A 14 12.48 9.20 7.55
C GLU A 14 11.33 10.20 7.36
N SER A 15 11.01 10.90 8.44
CA SER A 15 9.96 11.90 8.47
C SER A 15 10.47 13.23 7.93
N GLU A 16 9.63 13.95 7.19
CA GLU A 16 9.96 15.27 6.65
C GLU A 16 9.21 16.36 7.41
N GLU A 17 9.91 17.43 7.79
CA GLU A 17 9.27 18.64 8.33
C GLU A 17 8.69 19.46 7.18
N MET A 18 7.40 19.76 7.25
CA MET A 18 6.62 20.44 6.21
C MET A 18 6.02 21.75 6.75
N GLY A 19 6.88 22.59 7.31
CA GLY A 19 6.47 23.85 7.94
C GLY A 19 5.71 23.61 9.24
N THR A 20 4.38 23.64 9.20
CA THR A 20 3.51 23.50 10.39
C THR A 20 3.15 22.06 10.73
N TYR A 21 3.49 21.10 9.87
CA TYR A 21 3.21 19.69 10.08
C TYR A 21 4.42 18.82 9.76
N LYS A 22 4.41 17.61 10.31
CA LYS A 22 5.42 16.58 10.06
C LYS A 22 4.83 15.48 9.20
N ARG A 23 5.46 15.20 8.07
CA ARG A 23 5.07 14.11 7.18
C ARG A 23 5.74 12.82 7.64
N ILE A 24 4.94 11.82 7.95
CA ILE A 24 5.42 10.47 8.27
C ILE A 24 5.31 9.63 7.02
N ASN A 25 6.45 9.35 6.41
CA ASN A 25 6.53 8.51 5.23
C ASN A 25 6.47 7.03 5.66
N VAL A 26 5.54 6.27 5.09
CA VAL A 26 5.36 4.84 5.39
C VAL A 26 5.40 4.08 4.08
N GLN A 27 6.25 3.07 4.00
CA GLN A 27 6.30 2.14 2.88
C GLN A 27 5.70 0.81 3.31
N VAL A 28 4.78 0.27 2.52
CA VAL A 28 4.13 -1.01 2.79
C VAL A 28 4.18 -1.91 1.58
N LEU A 29 4.61 -3.15 1.80
CA LEU A 29 4.64 -4.21 0.82
C LEU A 29 3.47 -5.17 1.06
N PHE A 30 2.62 -5.29 0.04
CA PHE A 30 1.48 -6.19 0.01
C PHE A 30 1.72 -7.31 -0.99
N GLU A 31 1.17 -8.48 -0.72
CA GLU A 31 1.06 -9.58 -1.69
C GLU A 31 -0.36 -10.14 -1.64
N GLY A 32 -0.99 -10.24 -2.80
CA GLY A 32 -2.40 -10.64 -2.91
C GLY A 32 -2.94 -10.49 -4.33
N SER A 33 -4.26 -10.55 -4.51
CA SER A 33 -4.89 -10.30 -5.81
C SER A 33 -5.06 -8.79 -6.07
N ILE A 34 -5.25 -8.41 -7.34
CA ILE A 34 -5.54 -7.02 -7.71
C ILE A 34 -6.86 -6.51 -7.10
N THR A 35 -7.87 -7.36 -7.01
CA THR A 35 -9.17 -7.04 -6.39
C THR A 35 -8.99 -6.70 -4.92
N ALA A 36 -8.25 -7.54 -4.20
CA ALA A 36 -7.97 -7.35 -2.79
C ALA A 36 -7.13 -6.08 -2.52
N PHE A 37 -6.20 -5.75 -3.42
CA PHE A 37 -5.48 -4.48 -3.35
C PHE A 37 -6.40 -3.26 -3.55
N ASN A 38 -7.33 -3.31 -4.51
CA ASN A 38 -8.29 -2.22 -4.74
C ASN A 38 -9.17 -1.96 -3.51
N GLU A 39 -9.59 -3.02 -2.81
CA GLU A 39 -10.34 -2.89 -1.56
C GLU A 39 -9.55 -2.16 -0.47
N ILE A 40 -8.24 -2.45 -0.35
CA ILE A 40 -7.36 -1.73 0.59
C ILE A 40 -7.23 -0.25 0.21
N VAL A 41 -6.98 0.07 -1.06
CA VAL A 41 -6.85 1.46 -1.51
C VAL A 41 -8.15 2.23 -1.26
N PHE A 42 -9.30 1.59 -1.51
CA PHE A 42 -10.60 2.18 -1.22
C PHE A 42 -10.79 2.42 0.29
N ALA A 43 -10.45 1.44 1.13
CA ALA A 43 -10.53 1.57 2.58
C ALA A 43 -9.59 2.67 3.11
N LEU A 44 -8.37 2.80 2.57
CA LEU A 44 -7.44 3.86 2.97
C LEU A 44 -7.95 5.25 2.59
N LYS A 45 -8.57 5.39 1.40
CA LYS A 45 -9.18 6.65 0.96
C LYS A 45 -10.41 7.05 1.78
N SER A 46 -11.16 6.09 2.32
CA SER A 46 -12.36 6.37 3.12
C SER A 46 -12.06 6.76 4.57
N HIS A 47 -10.83 6.57 5.05
CA HIS A 47 -10.42 7.03 6.37
C HIS A 47 -10.21 8.55 6.40
N GLN A 48 -10.78 9.23 7.40
CA GLN A 48 -10.74 10.70 7.59
C GLN A 48 -9.35 11.26 7.97
N LYS A 49 -8.26 10.53 7.75
CA LYS A 49 -6.89 11.02 8.00
C LYS A 49 -6.34 11.65 6.72
N TYR A 50 -5.51 12.69 6.86
CA TYR A 50 -4.72 13.22 5.74
C TYR A 50 -3.70 12.17 5.30
N PHE A 51 -4.11 11.32 4.35
CA PHE A 51 -3.33 10.23 3.81
C PHE A 51 -3.16 10.43 2.31
N PHE A 52 -1.93 10.29 1.83
CA PHE A 52 -1.58 10.45 0.44
C PHE A 52 -0.75 9.25 0.01
N ILE A 53 -1.11 8.64 -1.13
CA ILE A 53 -0.32 7.59 -1.75
C ILE A 53 0.44 8.24 -2.90
N PRO A 54 1.75 8.55 -2.74
CA PRO A 54 2.50 9.30 -3.74
C PRO A 54 2.78 8.45 -4.99
N GLU A 55 3.08 7.18 -4.79
CA GLU A 55 3.44 6.25 -5.85
C GLU A 55 2.92 4.85 -5.50
N ILE A 56 2.56 4.08 -6.52
CA ILE A 56 2.17 2.68 -6.38
C ILE A 56 2.96 1.89 -7.40
N GLU A 57 3.78 0.95 -6.94
CA GLU A 57 4.48 0.01 -7.80
C GLU A 57 3.81 -1.36 -7.74
N ILE A 58 3.35 -1.88 -8.89
CA ILE A 58 2.70 -3.19 -8.99
C ILE A 58 3.55 -4.13 -9.85
N ARG A 59 3.87 -5.30 -9.32
CA ARG A 59 4.59 -6.37 -10.04
C ARG A 59 3.82 -7.69 -9.97
N VAL A 60 3.66 -8.35 -11.11
CA VAL A 60 3.08 -9.70 -11.15
C VAL A 60 4.10 -10.71 -10.61
N THR A 61 3.71 -11.55 -9.64
CA THR A 61 4.63 -12.53 -9.04
C THR A 61 4.87 -13.75 -9.92
N ASN A 62 3.91 -14.09 -10.80
CA ASN A 62 4.01 -15.17 -11.77
C ASN A 62 3.38 -14.78 -13.13
N ARG A 63 4.20 -14.65 -14.18
CA ARG A 63 3.73 -14.25 -15.52
C ARG A 63 2.87 -15.31 -16.23
N ARG A 64 3.01 -16.58 -15.88
CA ARG A 64 2.24 -17.68 -16.50
C ARG A 64 0.84 -17.82 -15.90
N ASN A 65 0.67 -17.40 -14.64
CA ASN A 65 -0.60 -17.38 -13.95
C ASN A 65 -0.68 -16.08 -13.10
N PRO A 66 -1.12 -14.96 -13.70
CA PRO A 66 -1.03 -13.62 -13.12
C PRO A 66 -2.15 -13.34 -12.09
N THR A 67 -2.44 -14.29 -11.21
CA THR A 67 -3.49 -14.16 -10.19
C THR A 67 -3.02 -13.42 -8.94
N THR A 68 -1.71 -13.37 -8.72
CA THR A 68 -1.09 -12.71 -7.57
C THR A 68 -0.17 -11.58 -8.01
N ILE A 69 -0.29 -10.45 -7.33
CA ILE A 69 0.55 -9.28 -7.49
C ILE A 69 1.27 -8.97 -6.18
N ARG A 70 2.41 -8.33 -6.32
CA ARG A 70 3.12 -7.67 -5.23
C ARG A 70 3.00 -6.17 -5.45
N THR A 71 2.55 -5.46 -4.43
CA THR A 71 2.34 -4.02 -4.49
C THR A 71 3.15 -3.32 -3.41
N THR A 72 3.89 -2.29 -3.81
CA THR A 72 4.58 -1.38 -2.89
C THR A 72 3.87 -0.04 -2.95
N ILE A 73 3.46 0.48 -1.79
CA ILE A 73 2.98 1.86 -1.62
C ILE A 73 3.83 2.57 -0.57
#